data_AF-A0A0F9JDT1-F1
#
_entry.id   AF-A0A0F9JDT1-F1
#
_cell.length_a   1.000
_cell.length_b   1.000
_cell.length_c   1.000
_cell.angle_alpha   90.00
_cell.angle_beta   90.00
_cell.angle_gamma   90.00
#
_symmetry.space_group_name_H-M   'P 1'
#
loop_
_entity.id
_entity.type
_entity.pdbx_description
1 polymer ?
#
loop_
_entity_poly.entity_id
_entity_poly.type
_entity_poly.pdbx_seq_one_letter_code
_entity_poly.pdbx_strand_id
1 'polypeptide(L)'
;MLTPTMSNRHPNDHPTGIGVEDSAYQQRVFADVAAERDRIIGAMIDAETGRHLALANKLADCCRSPMLLADIDATTMRLSERRCRSRVCPRCRRFRARQVQHRLLNAVTKMDGRRFLTLTLQSTNDTLADQLQHLRQSFARLRRQAFWKAAVTGGVYCVEMTWNPSRSQWHPHLHAIIDGSYVPKRSLSAGWLEATGSSFIVDIRRVYSAASVASYVAKYVAKSDDASSLPDHVLPAWADAVHGLRLVHTFGNLHGVDLQEKPEKQPGVIIEVIALTRLAAASQRGDLVAASLLGAIDAAAGGNEVEPHQTTIARCRAWQAWDLSASRSRALARPPPRSPPRQAAMSWV
;
A
#
# COMPACT_ATOMS: atom_id res chain seq x y z
N MET A 1 17.57 52.39 -0.54
CA MET A 1 16.40 51.73 -1.16
C MET A 1 16.85 50.40 -1.71
N LEU A 2 16.61 49.30 -0.99
CA LEU A 2 16.86 47.94 -1.45
C LEU A 2 15.57 47.15 -1.20
N THR A 3 14.87 46.85 -2.28
CA THR A 3 13.71 45.97 -2.28
C THR A 3 14.17 44.53 -2.12
N PRO A 4 13.65 43.75 -1.16
CA PRO A 4 13.84 42.32 -1.16
C PRO A 4 12.82 41.68 -2.11
N THR A 5 13.30 41.01 -3.15
CA THR A 5 12.52 40.10 -3.97
C THR A 5 12.06 38.92 -3.11
N MET A 6 10.81 38.97 -2.67
CA MET A 6 10.16 37.82 -2.03
C MET A 6 9.93 36.73 -3.09
N SER A 7 10.78 35.70 -3.06
CA SER A 7 10.53 34.45 -3.76
C SER A 7 9.30 33.79 -3.14
N ASN A 8 8.19 33.86 -3.86
CA ASN A 8 6.90 33.29 -3.47
C ASN A 8 6.94 31.77 -3.70
N ARG A 9 7.68 31.01 -2.87
CA ARG A 9 7.66 29.54 -2.89
C ARG A 9 6.63 29.02 -1.90
N HIS A 10 5.73 28.18 -2.39
CA HIS A 10 4.71 27.54 -1.57
C HIS A 10 5.41 26.52 -0.64
N PRO A 11 4.94 26.29 0.61
CA PRO A 11 5.58 25.33 1.54
C PRO A 11 5.66 23.87 1.06
N ASN A 12 5.11 23.56 -0.12
CA ASN A 12 5.09 22.24 -0.76
C ASN A 12 6.00 22.16 -2.00
N ASP A 13 6.79 23.18 -2.33
CA ASP A 13 7.79 23.11 -3.41
C ASP A 13 9.02 22.31 -2.93
N HIS A 14 8.84 21.01 -2.76
CA HIS A 14 9.95 20.06 -2.70
C HIS A 14 10.34 19.70 -4.14
N PRO A 15 11.65 19.59 -4.46
CA PRO A 15 12.07 19.03 -5.73
C PRO A 15 11.42 17.66 -5.88
N THR A 16 10.82 17.42 -7.05
CA THR A 16 10.24 16.13 -7.44
C THR A 16 11.27 15.02 -7.18
N GLY A 17 10.85 13.91 -6.58
CA GLY A 17 11.80 12.89 -6.10
C GLY A 17 12.72 12.26 -7.16
N ILE A 18 12.41 12.36 -8.44
CA ILE A 18 13.28 11.88 -9.52
C ILE A 18 14.52 12.79 -9.63
N GLY A 19 15.70 12.17 -9.72
CA GLY A 19 16.98 12.88 -9.83
C GLY A 19 17.53 13.41 -8.49
N VAL A 20 16.89 13.08 -7.37
CA VAL A 20 17.37 13.38 -6.02
C VAL A 20 17.79 12.10 -5.33
N GLU A 21 19.02 12.06 -4.82
CA GLU A 21 19.53 10.92 -4.05
C GLU A 21 18.57 10.52 -2.92
N ASP A 22 18.49 9.21 -2.67
CA ASP A 22 17.68 8.68 -1.59
C ASP A 22 18.21 9.18 -0.24
N SER A 23 17.31 9.64 0.62
CA SER A 23 17.64 9.97 2.00
C SER A 23 18.19 8.75 2.75
N ALA A 24 18.99 8.95 3.79
CA ALA A 24 19.47 7.86 4.66
C ALA A 24 18.32 6.97 5.19
N TYR A 25 17.16 7.58 5.46
CA TYR A 25 15.96 6.83 5.83
C TYR A 25 15.48 5.91 4.70
N GLN A 26 15.36 6.43 3.47
CA GLN A 26 14.96 5.64 2.29
C GLN A 26 15.93 4.49 2.02
N GLN A 27 17.23 4.75 2.04
CA GLN A 27 18.26 3.72 1.85
C GLN A 27 18.04 2.53 2.81
N ARG A 28 17.75 2.83 4.09
CA ARG A 28 17.44 1.81 5.09
C ARG A 28 16.11 1.11 4.84
N VAL A 29 15.04 1.86 4.59
CA VAL A 29 13.69 1.28 4.53
C VAL A 29 13.34 0.62 3.20
N PHE A 30 14.12 0.88 2.15
CA PHE A 30 14.03 0.19 0.87
C PHE A 30 15.19 -0.78 0.63
N ALA A 31 16.10 -0.99 1.60
CA ALA A 31 17.32 -1.78 1.41
C ALA A 31 17.08 -3.15 0.74
N ASP A 32 16.00 -3.83 1.11
CA ASP A 32 15.63 -5.16 0.62
C ASP A 32 14.78 -5.16 -0.66
N VAL A 33 14.42 -3.98 -1.18
CA VAL A 33 13.58 -3.77 -2.36
C VAL A 33 14.08 -2.64 -3.27
N ALA A 34 15.30 -2.15 -3.08
CA ALA A 34 15.84 -0.98 -3.77
C ALA A 34 15.89 -1.22 -5.28
N ALA A 35 16.54 -2.32 -5.69
CA ALA A 35 16.63 -2.71 -7.10
C ALA A 35 15.25 -2.83 -7.77
N GLU A 36 14.26 -3.38 -7.05
CA GLU A 36 12.90 -3.48 -7.59
C GLU A 36 12.21 -2.11 -7.68
N ARG A 37 12.39 -1.25 -6.68
CA ARG A 37 11.86 0.12 -6.70
C ARG A 37 12.43 0.91 -7.87
N ASP A 38 13.74 0.85 -8.08
CA ASP A 38 14.43 1.63 -9.11
C ASP A 38 14.03 1.16 -10.50
N ARG A 39 13.93 -0.16 -10.70
CA ARG A 39 13.42 -0.75 -11.94
C ARG A 39 11.98 -0.30 -12.25
N ILE A 40 11.11 -0.26 -11.25
CA ILE A 40 9.73 0.23 -11.42
C ILE A 40 9.71 1.72 -11.75
N ILE A 41 10.53 2.54 -11.07
CA ILE A 41 10.64 3.98 -11.35
C ILE A 41 11.15 4.20 -12.78
N GLY A 42 12.20 3.50 -13.20
CA GLY A 42 12.75 3.56 -14.55
C GLY A 42 11.70 3.22 -15.61
N ALA A 43 11.03 2.08 -15.47
CA ALA A 43 9.98 1.69 -16.41
C ALA A 43 8.81 2.69 -16.49
N MET A 44 8.47 3.38 -15.39
CA MET A 44 7.46 4.45 -15.43
C MET A 44 7.97 5.72 -16.13
N ILE A 45 9.27 6.03 -16.04
CA ILE A 45 9.88 7.16 -16.75
C ILE A 45 9.91 6.86 -18.25
N ASP A 46 10.35 5.66 -18.63
CA ASP A 46 10.49 5.21 -20.02
C ASP A 46 9.14 5.09 -20.74
N ALA A 47 8.03 4.99 -20.01
CA ALA A 47 6.68 4.99 -20.58
C ALA A 47 6.25 6.37 -21.12
N GLU A 48 6.97 7.45 -20.77
CA GLU A 48 6.81 8.81 -21.29
C GLU A 48 5.40 9.42 -21.22
N THR A 49 4.50 8.89 -20.38
CA THR A 49 3.19 9.51 -20.13
C THR A 49 3.21 10.36 -18.85
N GLY A 50 2.44 11.45 -18.84
CA GLY A 50 2.32 12.30 -17.65
C GLY A 50 1.81 11.56 -16.40
N ARG A 51 1.00 10.51 -16.59
CA ARG A 51 0.52 9.66 -15.48
C ARG A 51 1.64 8.80 -14.90
N HIS A 52 2.43 8.16 -15.75
CA HIS A 52 3.54 7.31 -15.31
C HIS A 52 4.64 8.17 -14.68
N LEU A 53 4.95 9.35 -15.23
CA LEU A 53 5.89 10.28 -14.63
C LEU A 53 5.43 10.78 -13.24
N ALA A 54 4.15 11.08 -13.07
CA ALA A 54 3.59 11.44 -11.76
C ALA A 54 3.68 10.27 -10.75
N LEU A 55 3.47 9.04 -11.21
CA LEU A 55 3.64 7.84 -10.41
C LEU A 55 5.12 7.62 -10.03
N ALA A 56 6.05 7.74 -10.99
CA ALA A 56 7.49 7.64 -10.76
C ALA A 56 7.95 8.62 -9.68
N ASN A 57 7.56 9.90 -9.77
CA ASN A 57 7.84 10.91 -8.76
C ASN A 57 7.31 10.51 -7.37
N LYS A 58 6.06 10.05 -7.33
CA LYS A 58 5.43 9.59 -6.09
C LYS A 58 6.10 8.35 -5.49
N LEU A 59 6.69 7.47 -6.30
CA LEU A 59 7.49 6.32 -5.84
C LEU A 59 8.86 6.76 -5.33
N ALA A 60 9.50 7.69 -6.04
CA ALA A 60 10.78 8.28 -5.66
C ALA A 60 10.68 9.03 -4.32
N ASP A 61 9.58 9.74 -4.06
CA ASP A 61 9.36 10.48 -2.81
C ASP A 61 8.80 9.63 -1.65
N CYS A 62 8.43 8.38 -1.90
CA CYS A 62 7.90 7.49 -0.88
C CYS A 62 8.89 7.36 0.29
N CYS A 63 8.45 7.65 1.51
CA CYS A 63 9.24 7.61 2.74
C CYS A 63 10.47 8.53 2.77
N ARG A 64 10.59 9.53 1.87
CA ARG A 64 11.73 10.47 1.84
C ARG A 64 11.91 11.27 3.12
N SER A 65 10.82 11.73 3.71
CA SER A 65 10.86 12.49 4.95
C SER A 65 9.72 12.08 5.87
N PRO A 66 9.94 11.03 6.70
CA PRO A 66 9.01 10.68 7.78
C PRO A 66 8.79 11.87 8.71
N MET A 67 7.61 11.95 9.30
CA MET A 67 7.30 12.95 10.32
C MET A 67 7.55 12.34 11.71
N LEU A 68 8.32 13.03 12.55
CA LEU A 68 8.39 12.72 13.97
C LEU A 68 7.12 13.23 14.64
N LEU A 69 6.39 12.33 15.26
CA LEU A 69 5.17 12.57 16.01
C LEU A 69 5.45 12.38 17.49
N ALA A 70 4.81 13.18 18.34
CA ALA A 70 4.80 13.00 19.78
C ALA A 70 3.37 13.01 20.33
N ASP A 71 3.13 12.26 21.39
CA ASP A 71 1.92 12.42 22.20
C ASP A 71 1.92 13.80 22.89
N ILE A 72 0.76 14.32 23.27
CA ILE A 72 0.58 15.62 23.95
C ILE A 72 1.34 15.69 25.27
N ASP A 73 1.40 14.56 25.99
CA ASP A 73 2.15 14.41 27.23
C ASP A 73 3.63 14.14 26.97
N ALA A 74 4.02 14.07 25.69
CA ALA A 74 5.41 14.05 25.27
C ALA A 74 6.17 12.81 25.79
N THR A 75 5.44 11.76 26.15
CA THR A 75 5.98 10.53 26.76
C THR A 75 6.46 9.51 25.74
N THR A 76 5.86 9.56 24.55
CA THR A 76 6.17 8.66 23.43
C THR A 76 6.36 9.47 22.16
N MET A 77 7.37 9.10 21.37
CA MET A 77 7.50 9.56 19.99
C MET A 77 7.40 8.41 19.01
N ARG A 78 6.95 8.71 17.81
CA ARG A 78 6.81 7.76 16.71
C ARG A 78 7.20 8.40 15.39
N LEU A 79 7.69 7.59 14.46
CA LEU A 79 7.84 8.02 13.08
C LEU A 79 6.59 7.67 12.27
N SER A 80 5.99 8.69 11.66
CA SER A 80 4.95 8.50 10.65
C SER A 80 5.55 8.62 9.26
N GLU A 81 5.67 7.48 8.58
CA GLU A 81 6.15 7.44 7.21
C GLU A 81 5.19 8.13 6.24
N ARG A 82 5.73 9.07 5.45
CA ARG A 82 5.03 9.62 4.29
C ARG A 82 5.06 8.61 3.13
N ARG A 83 4.24 7.58 3.24
CA ARG A 83 4.10 6.51 2.24
C ARG A 83 3.28 6.97 1.04
N CYS A 84 3.68 6.56 -0.16
CA CYS A 84 2.94 6.84 -1.37
C CYS A 84 1.64 6.02 -1.49
N ARG A 85 1.55 4.90 -0.76
CA ARG A 85 0.42 3.96 -0.77
C ARG A 85 0.09 3.38 -2.15
N SER A 86 0.98 3.52 -3.12
CA SER A 86 0.80 2.89 -4.43
C SER A 86 0.89 1.36 -4.33
N ARG A 87 0.16 0.64 -5.18
CA ARG A 87 0.25 -0.84 -5.30
C ARG A 87 1.56 -1.27 -5.94
N VAL A 88 2.10 -0.46 -6.83
CA VAL A 88 3.38 -0.76 -7.49
C VAL A 88 4.59 -0.42 -6.63
N CYS A 89 4.42 0.26 -5.49
CA CYS A 89 5.53 0.52 -4.59
C CYS A 89 5.86 -0.74 -3.78
N PRO A 90 7.08 -1.32 -3.89
CA PRO A 90 7.42 -2.58 -3.25
C PRO A 90 7.35 -2.53 -1.72
N ARG A 91 7.65 -1.37 -1.13
CA ARG A 91 7.45 -1.13 0.29
C ARG A 91 5.96 -1.07 0.65
N CYS A 92 5.20 -0.19 0.01
CA CYS A 92 3.79 0.04 0.39
C CYS A 92 2.92 -1.20 0.18
N ARG A 93 3.20 -2.02 -0.85
CA ARG A 93 2.48 -3.28 -1.05
C ARG A 93 2.78 -4.29 0.07
N ARG A 94 4.02 -4.39 0.56
CA ARG A 94 4.36 -5.25 1.70
C ARG A 94 3.64 -4.82 2.98
N PHE A 95 3.60 -3.51 3.25
CA PHE A 95 2.79 -2.98 4.36
C PHE A 95 1.31 -3.35 4.25
N ARG A 96 0.72 -3.12 3.08
CA ARG A 96 -0.67 -3.49 2.80
C ARG A 96 -0.88 -4.98 2.99
N ALA A 97 0.02 -5.81 2.47
CA ALA A 97 -0.08 -7.25 2.53
C ALA A 97 -0.10 -7.75 3.98
N ARG A 98 0.78 -7.24 4.83
CA ARG A 98 0.81 -7.58 6.26
C ARG A 98 -0.48 -7.19 6.98
N GLN A 99 -1.00 -5.98 6.73
CA GLN A 99 -2.26 -5.53 7.33
C GLN A 99 -3.44 -6.39 6.89
N VAL A 100 -3.53 -6.70 5.59
CA VAL A 100 -4.57 -7.56 5.03
C VAL A 100 -4.46 -8.96 5.61
N GLN A 101 -3.25 -9.52 5.69
CA GLN A 101 -2.98 -10.85 6.25
C GLN A 101 -3.46 -10.95 7.70
N HIS A 102 -3.10 -9.99 8.56
CA HIS A 102 -3.51 -10.00 9.97
C HIS A 102 -5.04 -10.01 10.12
N ARG A 103 -5.74 -9.21 9.32
CA ARG A 103 -7.21 -9.14 9.37
C ARG A 103 -7.88 -10.38 8.78
N LEU A 104 -7.31 -10.93 7.71
CA LEU A 104 -7.81 -12.14 7.08
C LEU A 104 -7.64 -13.36 7.96
N LEU A 105 -6.52 -13.50 8.67
CA LEU A 105 -6.28 -14.66 9.52
C LEU A 105 -7.38 -14.77 10.59
N ASN A 106 -7.78 -13.66 11.20
CA ASN A 106 -8.88 -13.61 12.18
C ASN A 106 -10.25 -13.98 11.59
N ALA A 107 -10.49 -13.70 10.31
CA ALA A 107 -11.74 -14.05 9.64
C ALA A 107 -11.76 -15.53 9.20
N VAL A 108 -10.66 -16.01 8.63
CA VAL A 108 -10.58 -17.36 8.05
C VAL A 108 -10.46 -18.44 9.12
N THR A 109 -9.87 -18.15 10.29
CA THR A 109 -9.80 -19.10 11.42
C THR A 109 -11.18 -19.51 11.95
N LYS A 110 -12.21 -18.69 11.72
CA LYS A 110 -13.61 -18.96 12.11
C LYS A 110 -14.39 -19.81 11.09
N MET A 111 -13.77 -20.22 9.99
CA MET A 111 -14.41 -21.06 8.97
C MET A 111 -14.27 -22.55 9.32
N ASP A 112 -15.36 -23.30 9.16
CA ASP A 112 -15.39 -24.74 9.43
C ASP A 112 -15.05 -25.58 8.19
N GLY A 113 -15.41 -25.08 7.00
CA GLY A 113 -15.35 -25.78 5.72
C GLY A 113 -14.25 -25.30 4.78
N ARG A 114 -13.08 -24.94 5.30
CA ARG A 114 -12.01 -24.28 4.54
C ARG A 114 -11.49 -25.11 3.37
N ARG A 115 -11.49 -24.51 2.18
CA ARG A 115 -10.84 -25.05 0.98
C ARG A 115 -10.06 -23.96 0.26
N PHE A 116 -8.88 -24.31 -0.22
CA PHE A 116 -8.19 -23.51 -1.22
C PHE A 116 -8.78 -23.82 -2.59
N LEU A 117 -9.10 -22.76 -3.32
CA LEU A 117 -9.58 -22.80 -4.69
C LEU A 117 -8.66 -21.93 -5.53
N THR A 118 -8.14 -22.49 -6.62
CA THR A 118 -7.45 -21.71 -7.66
C THR A 118 -8.23 -21.86 -8.95
N LEU A 119 -8.60 -20.72 -9.55
CA LEU A 119 -9.22 -20.64 -10.86
C LEU A 119 -8.25 -19.95 -11.80
N THR A 120 -7.97 -20.59 -12.93
CA THR A 120 -7.05 -20.05 -13.94
C THR A 120 -7.86 -19.54 -15.12
N LEU A 121 -7.54 -18.34 -15.59
CA LEU A 121 -8.05 -17.84 -16.86
C LEU A 121 -7.06 -18.20 -17.97
N GLN A 122 -7.57 -18.64 -19.12
CA GLN A 122 -6.74 -18.81 -20.31
C GLN A 122 -6.10 -17.48 -20.70
N SER A 123 -4.80 -17.50 -20.97
CA SER A 123 -4.09 -16.34 -21.52
C SER A 123 -4.64 -15.91 -22.87
N THR A 124 -4.86 -14.62 -23.03
CA THR A 124 -5.25 -13.99 -24.30
C THR A 124 -4.32 -12.81 -24.62
N ASN A 125 -4.47 -12.25 -25.82
CA ASN A 125 -3.79 -11.01 -26.22
C ASN A 125 -4.52 -9.75 -25.74
N ASP A 126 -5.61 -9.89 -24.97
CA ASP A 126 -6.34 -8.74 -24.44
C ASP A 126 -5.51 -8.01 -23.39
N THR A 127 -5.89 -6.77 -23.11
CA THR A 127 -5.21 -5.98 -22.07
C THR A 127 -5.37 -6.63 -20.70
N LEU A 128 -4.42 -6.41 -19.78
CA LEU A 128 -4.55 -6.92 -18.42
C LEU A 128 -5.83 -6.41 -17.75
N ALA A 129 -6.25 -5.17 -18.02
CA ALA A 129 -7.47 -4.59 -17.48
C ALA A 129 -8.70 -5.40 -17.91
N ASP A 130 -8.80 -5.74 -19.20
CA ASP A 130 -9.91 -6.52 -19.75
C ASP A 130 -9.92 -7.94 -19.18
N GLN A 131 -8.75 -8.59 -19.10
CA GLN A 131 -8.63 -9.93 -18.51
C GLN A 131 -9.00 -9.94 -17.03
N LEU A 132 -8.61 -8.92 -16.25
CA LEU A 132 -8.98 -8.78 -14.84
C LEU A 132 -10.48 -8.52 -14.65
N GLN A 133 -11.09 -7.74 -15.54
CA GLN A 133 -12.54 -7.52 -15.54
C GLN A 133 -13.27 -8.82 -15.87
N HIS A 134 -12.85 -9.51 -16.94
CA HIS A 134 -13.42 -10.78 -17.35
C HIS A 134 -13.32 -11.82 -16.22
N LEU A 135 -12.15 -11.97 -15.58
CA LEU A 135 -11.93 -12.88 -14.45
C LEU A 135 -12.92 -12.63 -13.31
N ARG A 136 -13.13 -11.36 -12.92
CA ARG A 136 -14.07 -11.01 -11.84
C ARG A 136 -15.52 -11.28 -12.23
N GLN A 137 -15.91 -10.97 -13.46
CA GLN A 137 -17.26 -11.24 -13.96
C GLN A 137 -17.53 -12.74 -14.06
N SER A 138 -16.57 -13.52 -14.55
CA SER A 138 -16.61 -14.98 -14.60
C SER A 138 -16.73 -15.57 -13.20
N PHE A 139 -15.94 -15.08 -12.22
CA PHE A 139 -16.07 -15.53 -10.85
C PHE A 139 -17.44 -15.17 -10.26
N ALA A 140 -17.98 -13.98 -10.55
CA ALA A 140 -19.33 -13.63 -10.14
C ALA A 140 -20.41 -14.53 -10.78
N ARG A 141 -20.24 -14.95 -12.04
CA ARG A 141 -21.11 -15.91 -12.73
C ARG A 141 -21.05 -17.29 -12.07
N LEU A 142 -19.85 -17.83 -11.86
CA LEU A 142 -19.63 -19.11 -11.17
C LEU A 142 -20.35 -19.13 -9.81
N ARG A 143 -20.18 -18.07 -9.01
CA ARG A 143 -20.80 -17.97 -7.68
C ARG A 143 -22.33 -17.90 -7.69
N ARG A 144 -22.96 -17.63 -8.85
CA ARG A 144 -24.42 -17.61 -8.99
C ARG A 144 -25.02 -18.97 -9.34
N GLN A 145 -24.22 -19.92 -9.80
CA GLN A 145 -24.67 -21.26 -10.20
C GLN A 145 -25.19 -22.07 -9.00
N ALA A 146 -26.14 -22.97 -9.25
CA ALA A 146 -26.86 -23.70 -8.20
C ALA A 146 -25.94 -24.57 -7.35
N PHE A 147 -25.02 -25.32 -7.98
CA PHE A 147 -24.08 -26.18 -7.24
C PHE A 147 -23.15 -25.36 -6.34
N TRP A 148 -22.76 -24.14 -6.75
CA TRP A 148 -21.94 -23.26 -5.94
C TRP A 148 -22.71 -22.81 -4.70
N LYS A 149 -23.93 -22.29 -4.90
CA LYS A 149 -24.77 -21.81 -3.79
C LYS A 149 -25.13 -22.91 -2.79
N ALA A 150 -25.31 -24.14 -3.27
CA ALA A 150 -25.59 -25.30 -2.41
C ALA A 150 -24.40 -25.70 -1.54
N ALA A 151 -23.16 -25.40 -1.96
CA ALA A 151 -21.96 -25.91 -1.32
C ALA A 151 -21.09 -24.84 -0.64
N VAL A 152 -21.11 -23.58 -1.11
CA VAL A 152 -20.21 -22.52 -0.65
C VAL A 152 -21.00 -21.39 0.02
N THR A 153 -20.70 -21.14 1.28
CA THR A 153 -21.36 -20.11 2.11
C THR A 153 -20.67 -18.75 2.01
N GLY A 154 -19.37 -18.74 1.68
CA GLY A 154 -18.60 -17.51 1.49
C GLY A 154 -17.11 -17.75 1.37
N GLY A 155 -16.33 -16.69 1.54
CA GLY A 155 -14.89 -16.76 1.46
C GLY A 155 -14.18 -15.43 1.21
N VAL A 156 -12.88 -15.55 0.95
CA VAL A 156 -12.00 -14.48 0.49
C VAL A 156 -11.35 -14.92 -0.82
N TYR A 157 -11.14 -14.00 -1.75
CA TYR A 157 -10.29 -14.23 -2.90
C TYR A 157 -9.33 -13.08 -3.16
N CYS A 158 -8.20 -13.41 -3.78
CA CYS A 158 -7.23 -12.48 -4.32
C CYS A 158 -6.91 -12.82 -5.77
N VAL A 159 -6.50 -11.81 -6.54
CA VAL A 159 -6.08 -11.99 -7.93
C VAL A 159 -4.55 -11.93 -7.99
N GLU A 160 -3.95 -12.94 -8.59
CA GLU A 160 -2.51 -12.98 -8.93
C GLU A 160 -2.36 -12.71 -10.43
N MET A 161 -1.44 -11.83 -10.80
CA MET A 161 -1.18 -11.49 -12.20
C MET A 161 0.24 -11.92 -12.55
N THR A 162 0.36 -12.93 -13.42
CA THR A 162 1.67 -13.39 -13.91
C THR A 162 1.83 -13.07 -15.39
N TRP A 163 3.07 -12.99 -15.84
CA TRP A 163 3.41 -12.76 -17.24
C TRP A 163 4.09 -13.99 -17.83
N ASN A 164 3.65 -14.43 -19.00
CA ASN A 164 4.32 -15.46 -19.76
C ASN A 164 5.25 -14.81 -20.80
N PRO A 165 6.59 -14.89 -20.63
CA PRO A 165 7.53 -14.24 -21.54
C PRO A 165 7.60 -14.90 -22.93
N SER A 166 7.31 -16.21 -23.06
CA SER A 166 7.40 -16.88 -24.37
C SER A 166 6.23 -16.56 -25.28
N ARG A 167 5.07 -16.25 -24.70
CA ARG A 167 3.86 -15.86 -25.44
C ARG A 167 3.55 -14.37 -25.39
N SER A 168 4.30 -13.60 -24.59
CA SER A 168 4.02 -12.19 -24.31
C SER A 168 2.56 -11.96 -23.89
N GLN A 169 2.07 -12.78 -22.95
CA GLN A 169 0.68 -12.77 -22.52
C GLN A 169 0.57 -12.74 -21.00
N TRP A 170 -0.47 -12.04 -20.52
CA TRP A 170 -0.89 -12.13 -19.13
C TRP A 170 -1.51 -13.49 -18.82
N HIS A 171 -1.33 -13.95 -17.59
CA HIS A 171 -1.94 -15.18 -17.08
C HIS A 171 -2.45 -14.92 -15.67
N PRO A 172 -3.67 -14.34 -15.55
CA PRO A 172 -4.25 -13.99 -14.26
C PRO A 172 -4.89 -15.22 -13.62
N HIS A 173 -4.64 -15.38 -12.32
CA HIS A 173 -5.20 -16.42 -11.48
C HIS A 173 -6.06 -15.81 -10.38
N LEU A 174 -7.14 -16.49 -10.02
CA LEU A 174 -7.92 -16.18 -8.83
C LEU A 174 -7.66 -17.25 -7.78
N HIS A 175 -7.07 -16.83 -6.67
CA HIS A 175 -6.85 -17.66 -5.49
C HIS A 175 -7.91 -17.33 -4.45
N ALA A 176 -8.59 -18.33 -3.91
CA ALA A 176 -9.64 -18.16 -2.93
C ALA A 176 -9.49 -19.13 -1.77
N ILE A 177 -9.89 -18.66 -0.59
CA ILE A 177 -10.23 -19.51 0.54
C ILE A 177 -11.74 -19.47 0.65
N ILE A 178 -12.37 -20.60 0.36
CA ILE A 178 -13.82 -20.76 0.40
C ILE A 178 -14.23 -21.52 1.65
N ASP A 179 -15.41 -21.20 2.16
CA ASP A 179 -16.05 -21.86 3.28
C ASP A 179 -17.29 -22.62 2.81
N GLY A 180 -17.50 -23.81 3.39
CA GLY A 180 -18.65 -24.65 3.10
C GLY A 180 -18.37 -26.15 2.95
N SER A 181 -19.30 -26.84 2.30
CA SER A 181 -19.31 -28.29 2.14
C SER A 181 -18.42 -28.76 0.99
N TYR A 182 -18.48 -30.05 0.64
CA TYR A 182 -17.68 -30.60 -0.44
C TYR A 182 -18.16 -30.09 -1.81
N VAL A 183 -17.22 -29.63 -2.63
CA VAL A 183 -17.49 -29.20 -4.00
C VAL A 183 -16.77 -30.14 -4.96
N PRO A 184 -17.49 -30.88 -5.82
CA PRO A 184 -16.86 -31.76 -6.81
C PRO A 184 -16.01 -30.96 -7.81
N LYS A 185 -14.76 -31.36 -8.01
CA LYS A 185 -13.83 -30.71 -8.97
C LYS A 185 -14.41 -30.66 -10.39
N ARG A 186 -15.11 -31.72 -10.81
CA ARG A 186 -15.78 -31.79 -12.12
C ARG A 186 -16.85 -30.72 -12.29
N SER A 187 -17.69 -30.52 -11.27
CA SER A 187 -18.72 -29.48 -11.29
C SER A 187 -18.11 -28.08 -11.31
N LEU A 188 -17.03 -27.85 -10.53
CA LEU A 188 -16.27 -26.59 -10.59
C LEU A 188 -15.65 -26.33 -11.96
N SER A 189 -15.02 -27.33 -12.56
CA SER A 189 -14.40 -27.21 -13.88
C SER A 189 -15.44 -26.90 -14.96
N ALA A 190 -16.58 -27.61 -14.97
CA ALA A 190 -17.68 -27.35 -15.89
C ALA A 190 -18.32 -25.97 -15.66
N GLY A 191 -18.57 -25.60 -14.39
CA GLY A 191 -19.12 -24.29 -14.04
C GLY A 191 -18.16 -23.15 -14.38
N TRP A 192 -16.85 -23.36 -14.27
CA TRP A 192 -15.83 -22.39 -14.67
C TRP A 192 -15.77 -22.22 -16.19
N LEU A 193 -15.90 -23.32 -16.94
CA LEU A 193 -16.01 -23.27 -18.40
C LEU A 193 -17.25 -22.51 -18.84
N GLU A 194 -18.41 -22.81 -18.25
CA GLU A 194 -19.65 -22.08 -18.51
C GLU A 194 -19.52 -20.59 -18.17
N ALA A 195 -18.87 -20.28 -17.04
CA ALA A 195 -18.71 -18.91 -16.58
C ALA A 195 -17.71 -18.09 -17.42
N THR A 196 -16.69 -18.72 -17.99
CA THR A 196 -15.64 -18.03 -18.77
C THR A 196 -15.84 -18.12 -20.27
N GLY A 197 -16.51 -19.17 -20.75
CA GLY A 197 -16.62 -19.54 -22.16
C GLY A 197 -15.40 -20.30 -22.71
N SER A 198 -14.27 -20.35 -21.98
CA SER A 198 -13.00 -20.86 -22.52
C SER A 198 -12.13 -21.62 -21.52
N SER A 199 -12.27 -21.37 -20.22
CA SER A 199 -11.34 -21.82 -19.19
C SER A 199 -11.98 -22.85 -18.26
N PHE A 200 -11.34 -24.00 -18.08
CA PHE A 200 -11.86 -25.10 -17.26
C PHE A 200 -10.86 -25.58 -16.19
N ILE A 201 -9.67 -24.99 -16.13
CA ILE A 201 -8.61 -25.38 -15.19
C ILE A 201 -8.93 -24.84 -13.80
N VAL A 202 -9.09 -25.78 -12.86
CA VAL A 202 -9.37 -25.50 -11.45
C VAL A 202 -8.53 -26.40 -10.55
N ASP A 203 -8.09 -25.87 -9.41
CA ASP A 203 -7.53 -26.64 -8.29
C ASP A 203 -8.36 -26.40 -7.04
N ILE A 204 -8.78 -27.47 -6.36
CA ILE A 204 -9.52 -27.36 -5.10
C ILE A 204 -8.99 -28.36 -4.09
N ARG A 205 -8.65 -27.88 -2.89
CA ARG A 205 -8.07 -28.70 -1.82
C ARG A 205 -8.65 -28.31 -0.47
N ARG A 206 -8.99 -29.30 0.35
CA ARG A 206 -9.44 -29.08 1.73
C ARG A 206 -8.26 -28.69 2.61
N VAL A 207 -8.50 -27.80 3.57
CA VAL A 207 -7.48 -27.27 4.47
C VAL A 207 -7.91 -27.49 5.91
N TYR A 208 -7.06 -28.13 6.71
CA TYR A 208 -7.37 -28.47 8.10
C TYR A 208 -6.65 -27.54 9.08
N SER A 209 -5.43 -27.11 8.77
CA SER A 209 -4.61 -26.34 9.72
C SER A 209 -4.75 -24.83 9.53
N ALA A 210 -4.82 -24.10 10.64
CA ALA A 210 -4.77 -22.65 10.65
C ALA A 210 -3.42 -22.12 10.12
N ALA A 211 -2.33 -22.86 10.34
CA ALA A 211 -1.00 -22.51 9.83
C ALA A 211 -0.94 -22.55 8.29
N SER A 212 -1.53 -23.57 7.65
CA SER A 212 -1.59 -23.63 6.19
C SER A 212 -2.44 -22.50 5.61
N VAL A 213 -3.55 -22.15 6.28
CA VAL A 213 -4.33 -20.95 5.94
C VAL A 213 -3.48 -19.70 6.03
N ALA A 214 -2.78 -19.48 7.15
CA ALA A 214 -1.95 -18.30 7.37
C ALA A 214 -0.87 -18.16 6.31
N SER A 215 -0.17 -19.26 6.02
CA SER A 215 0.86 -19.34 4.98
C SER A 215 0.30 -19.06 3.59
N TYR A 216 -0.88 -19.61 3.26
CA TYR A 216 -1.54 -19.36 1.98
C TYR A 216 -1.96 -17.90 1.83
N VAL A 217 -2.63 -17.34 2.85
CA VAL A 217 -3.00 -15.92 2.89
C VAL A 217 -1.76 -15.05 2.71
N ALA A 218 -0.69 -15.30 3.47
CA ALA A 218 0.56 -14.56 3.37
C ALA A 218 1.13 -14.61 1.94
N LYS A 219 1.21 -15.81 1.36
CA LYS A 219 1.75 -16.04 0.01
C LYS A 219 0.98 -15.24 -1.05
N TYR A 220 -0.34 -15.35 -1.08
CA TYR A 220 -1.11 -14.82 -2.20
C TYR A 220 -1.53 -13.35 -2.03
N VAL A 221 -1.65 -12.87 -0.79
CA VAL A 221 -1.77 -11.42 -0.53
C VAL A 221 -0.47 -10.70 -0.88
N ALA A 222 0.70 -11.32 -0.67
CA ALA A 222 1.97 -10.75 -1.10
C ALA A 222 2.17 -10.83 -2.62
N LYS A 223 1.79 -11.94 -3.26
CA LYS A 223 1.97 -12.16 -4.70
C LYS A 223 1.00 -11.40 -5.60
N SER A 224 -0.19 -11.02 -5.12
CA SER A 224 -1.14 -10.23 -5.92
C SER A 224 -0.57 -8.90 -6.42
N ASP A 225 0.46 -8.39 -5.74
CA ASP A 225 1.13 -7.13 -6.07
C ASP A 225 2.63 -7.34 -6.47
N ASP A 226 3.07 -8.58 -6.75
CA ASP A 226 4.49 -8.88 -6.95
C ASP A 226 4.99 -8.54 -8.36
N ALA A 227 5.78 -7.48 -8.45
CA ALA A 227 6.34 -7.02 -9.71
C ALA A 227 7.68 -7.70 -10.04
N SER A 228 8.32 -8.41 -9.10
CA SER A 228 9.70 -8.89 -9.26
C SER A 228 9.88 -9.86 -10.43
N SER A 229 8.81 -10.53 -10.86
CA SER A 229 8.79 -11.46 -12.00
C SER A 229 8.31 -10.84 -13.31
N LEU A 230 7.87 -9.59 -13.31
CA LEU A 230 7.36 -8.91 -14.49
C LEU A 230 8.50 -8.24 -15.26
N PRO A 231 8.62 -8.41 -16.59
CA PRO A 231 9.56 -7.65 -17.41
C PRO A 231 9.32 -6.13 -17.35
N ASP A 232 10.37 -5.34 -17.53
CA ASP A 232 10.31 -3.88 -17.36
C ASP A 232 9.28 -3.23 -18.29
N HIS A 233 9.25 -3.66 -19.55
CA HIS A 233 8.32 -3.15 -20.57
C HIS A 233 6.83 -3.40 -20.26
N VAL A 234 6.48 -4.34 -19.38
CA VAL A 234 5.08 -4.59 -18.99
C VAL A 234 4.67 -3.90 -17.70
N LEU A 235 5.62 -3.34 -16.94
CA LEU A 235 5.33 -2.67 -15.68
C LEU A 235 4.35 -1.50 -15.82
N PRO A 236 4.41 -0.63 -16.86
CA PRO A 236 3.45 0.47 -17.02
C PRO A 236 2.02 -0.03 -17.21
N ALA A 237 1.82 -1.05 -18.06
CA ALA A 237 0.52 -1.66 -18.29
C ALA A 237 -0.02 -2.34 -17.01
N TRP A 238 0.85 -2.98 -16.23
CA TRP A 238 0.49 -3.52 -14.92
C TRP A 238 0.08 -2.41 -13.94
N ALA A 239 0.87 -1.34 -13.86
CA ALA A 239 0.61 -0.19 -12.98
C ALA A 239 -0.74 0.46 -13.27
N ASP A 240 -1.07 0.65 -14.55
CA ASP A 240 -2.37 1.17 -14.98
C ASP A 240 -3.49 0.20 -14.62
N ALA A 241 -3.33 -1.09 -14.92
CA ALA A 241 -4.36 -2.10 -14.67
C ALA A 241 -4.69 -2.23 -13.18
N VAL A 242 -3.70 -2.18 -12.28
CA VAL A 242 -3.92 -2.30 -10.83
C VAL A 242 -4.33 -0.99 -10.14
N HIS A 243 -4.28 0.13 -10.85
CA HIS A 243 -4.65 1.42 -10.30
C HIS A 243 -6.14 1.43 -9.88
N GLY A 244 -6.42 1.88 -8.66
CA GLY A 244 -7.78 1.91 -8.12
C GLY A 244 -8.42 0.54 -7.82
N LEU A 245 -7.79 -0.58 -8.20
CA LEU A 245 -8.37 -1.90 -8.01
C LEU A 245 -8.23 -2.40 -6.58
N ARG A 246 -9.32 -2.92 -6.01
CA ARG A 246 -9.22 -3.84 -4.86
C ARG A 246 -8.82 -5.22 -5.40
N LEU A 247 -7.67 -5.76 -4.97
CA LEU A 247 -7.22 -7.09 -5.40
C LEU A 247 -7.67 -8.20 -4.46
N VAL A 248 -8.02 -7.87 -3.21
CA VAL A 248 -8.48 -8.82 -2.19
C VAL A 248 -9.93 -8.51 -1.81
N HIS A 249 -10.81 -9.48 -1.98
CA HIS A 249 -12.26 -9.33 -1.79
C HIS A 249 -12.81 -10.43 -0.90
N THR A 250 -13.85 -10.09 -0.16
CA THR A 250 -14.60 -11.02 0.68
C THR A 250 -16.01 -11.18 0.12
N PHE A 251 -16.62 -12.35 0.32
CA PHE A 251 -17.97 -12.64 -0.16
C PHE A 251 -18.70 -13.62 0.77
N GLY A 252 -20.01 -13.71 0.62
CA GLY A 252 -20.85 -14.60 1.42
C GLY A 252 -20.77 -14.30 2.92
N ASN A 253 -20.57 -15.32 3.75
CA ASN A 253 -20.44 -15.17 5.22
C ASN A 253 -19.26 -14.31 5.69
N LEU A 254 -18.30 -13.98 4.82
CA LEU A 254 -17.20 -13.04 5.10
C LEU A 254 -17.47 -11.63 4.58
N HIS A 255 -18.62 -11.38 3.95
CA HIS A 255 -18.95 -10.06 3.46
C HIS A 255 -18.97 -9.03 4.61
N GLY A 256 -18.38 -7.85 4.39
CA GLY A 256 -18.26 -6.81 5.41
C GLY A 256 -17.00 -6.90 6.29
N VAL A 257 -16.19 -7.96 6.18
CA VAL A 257 -14.87 -7.97 6.83
C VAL A 257 -14.01 -6.86 6.20
N ASP A 258 -13.62 -5.91 7.03
CA ASP A 258 -12.86 -4.75 6.59
C ASP A 258 -11.37 -5.07 6.43
N LEU A 259 -10.96 -5.23 5.17
CA LEU A 259 -9.57 -5.48 4.79
C LEU A 259 -8.82 -4.22 4.35
N GLN A 260 -9.44 -3.03 4.42
CA GLN A 260 -8.80 -1.81 3.93
C GLN A 260 -7.72 -1.33 4.90
N GLU A 261 -6.57 -0.96 4.37
CA GLU A 261 -5.59 -0.21 5.14
C GLU A 261 -6.26 1.02 5.78
N LYS A 262 -6.22 1.09 7.12
CA LYS A 262 -6.72 2.22 7.88
C LYS A 262 -5.52 3.00 8.43
N PRO A 263 -5.62 4.34 8.54
CA PRO A 263 -4.75 5.06 9.45
C PRO A 263 -4.91 4.44 10.84
N GLU A 264 -3.79 4.14 11.48
CA GLU A 264 -3.81 3.63 12.84
C GLU A 264 -4.52 4.65 13.75
N LYS A 265 -5.58 4.22 14.44
CA LYS A 265 -6.25 5.08 15.43
C LYS A 265 -5.31 5.22 16.62
N GLN A 266 -4.74 6.40 16.79
CA GLN A 266 -3.86 6.67 17.91
C GLN A 266 -4.69 7.19 19.09
N PRO A 267 -4.52 6.63 20.30
CA PRO A 267 -5.10 7.23 21.49
C PRO A 267 -4.39 8.56 21.78
N GLY A 268 -5.16 9.62 22.05
CA GLY A 268 -4.61 10.92 22.45
C GLY A 268 -4.47 11.94 21.32
N VAL A 269 -3.99 13.13 21.70
CA VAL A 269 -3.73 14.25 20.78
C VAL A 269 -2.27 14.15 20.33
N ILE A 270 -2.06 14.03 19.02
CA ILE A 270 -0.72 13.93 18.44
C ILE A 270 -0.25 15.32 18.01
N ILE A 271 1.02 15.61 18.26
CA ILE A 271 1.71 16.81 17.77
C ILE A 271 2.72 16.39 16.70
N GLU A 272 2.63 17.00 15.51
CA GLU A 272 3.70 16.91 14.51
C GLU A 272 4.90 17.74 14.99
N VAL A 273 6.03 17.09 15.22
CA VAL A 273 7.22 17.75 15.79
C VAL A 273 8.09 18.31 14.67
N ILE A 274 8.65 17.43 13.84
CA ILE A 274 9.58 17.82 12.78
C ILE A 274 9.73 16.69 11.74
N ALA A 275 9.90 17.07 10.48
CA ALA A 275 10.23 16.13 9.41
C ALA A 275 11.68 15.65 9.54
N LEU A 276 11.93 14.36 9.33
CA LEU A 276 13.24 13.75 9.57
C LEU A 276 14.36 14.39 8.75
N THR A 277 14.08 14.82 7.50
CA THR A 277 15.07 15.54 6.69
C THR A 277 15.45 16.90 7.28
N ARG A 278 14.50 17.59 7.93
CA ARG A 278 14.77 18.86 8.63
C ARG A 278 15.53 18.63 9.93
N LEU A 279 15.22 17.54 10.64
CA LEU A 279 15.95 17.11 11.84
C LEU A 279 17.42 16.76 11.49
N ALA A 280 17.64 15.99 10.42
CA ALA A 280 18.96 15.69 9.88
C ALA A 280 19.74 16.96 9.49
N ALA A 281 19.10 17.88 8.77
CA ALA A 281 19.74 19.13 8.39
C ALA A 281 20.07 20.02 9.62
N ALA A 282 19.26 20.00 10.68
CA ALA A 282 19.55 20.71 11.92
C ALA A 282 20.76 20.10 12.65
N SER A 283 20.83 18.77 12.75
CA SER A 283 21.98 18.07 13.31
C SER A 283 23.27 18.37 12.54
N GLN A 284 23.23 18.39 11.21
CA GLN A 284 24.39 18.73 10.38
C GLN A 284 24.89 20.17 10.59
N ARG A 285 24.00 21.08 11.01
CA ARG A 285 24.34 22.45 11.39
C ARG A 285 24.82 22.58 12.85
N GLY A 286 24.97 21.48 13.57
CA GLY A 286 25.48 21.44 14.94
C GLY A 286 24.41 21.51 16.05
N ASP A 287 23.12 21.34 15.72
CA ASP A 287 22.08 21.25 16.74
C ASP A 287 22.21 19.93 17.53
N LEU A 288 22.66 20.03 18.79
CA LEU A 288 22.93 18.90 19.67
C LEU A 288 21.66 18.12 20.02
N VAL A 289 20.51 18.79 20.12
CA VAL A 289 19.26 18.10 20.45
C VAL A 289 18.75 17.35 19.23
N ALA A 290 18.88 17.95 18.04
CA ALA A 290 18.59 17.25 16.79
C ALA A 290 19.48 16.03 16.59
N ALA A 291 20.78 16.14 16.87
CA ALA A 291 21.72 15.02 16.82
C ALA A 291 21.34 13.91 17.80
N SER A 292 20.96 14.28 19.03
CA SER A 292 20.55 13.32 20.05
C SER A 292 19.23 12.60 19.70
N LEU A 293 18.25 13.32 19.14
CA LEU A 293 17.00 12.73 18.66
C LEU A 293 17.21 11.77 17.48
N LEU A 294 18.10 12.10 16.54
CA LEU A 294 18.48 11.19 15.45
C LEU A 294 19.15 9.93 16.00
N GLY A 295 20.09 10.07 16.93
CA GLY A 295 20.71 8.93 17.61
C GLY A 295 19.68 8.03 18.31
N ALA A 296 18.67 8.62 18.95
CA ALA A 296 17.58 7.86 19.57
C ALA A 296 16.69 7.15 18.54
N ILE A 297 16.40 7.79 17.40
CA ILE A 297 15.67 7.19 16.28
C ILE A 297 16.44 5.99 15.72
N ASP A 298 17.73 6.15 15.47
CA ASP A 298 18.58 5.10 14.90
C ASP A 298 18.76 3.93 15.88
N ALA A 299 18.93 4.22 17.18
CA ALA A 299 18.99 3.20 18.22
C ALA A 299 17.67 2.40 18.32
N ALA A 300 16.52 3.08 18.25
CA ALA A 300 15.21 2.43 18.27
C ALA A 300 14.93 1.62 16.99
N ALA A 301 15.55 1.98 15.86
CA ALA A 301 15.46 1.24 14.61
C ALA A 301 16.43 0.04 14.51
N GLY A 302 17.48 0.01 15.34
CA GLY A 302 18.51 -1.05 15.37
C GLY A 302 18.12 -2.32 16.14
N GLY A 303 16.97 -2.34 16.81
CA GLY A 303 16.39 -3.55 17.39
C GLY A 303 15.76 -4.41 16.30
N ASN A 304 16.25 -5.65 16.13
CA ASN A 304 15.67 -6.62 15.20
C ASN A 304 14.14 -6.68 15.36
N GLU A 305 13.43 -6.59 14.23
CA GLU A 305 11.97 -6.71 14.08
C GLU A 305 11.07 -5.58 14.62
N VAL A 306 11.54 -4.34 14.76
CA VAL A 306 10.60 -3.23 15.01
C VAL A 306 10.03 -2.72 13.68
N GLU A 307 8.78 -3.06 13.40
CA GLU A 307 7.99 -2.42 12.34
C GLU A 307 8.10 -0.89 12.46
N PRO A 308 8.42 -0.12 11.40
CA PRO A 308 8.73 1.32 11.55
C PRO A 308 7.53 2.20 11.92
N HIS A 309 6.31 1.67 11.95
CA HIS A 309 5.16 2.34 12.59
C HIS A 309 5.14 2.18 14.12
N GLN A 310 5.95 1.27 14.65
CA GLN A 310 6.11 0.91 16.05
C GLN A 310 7.46 1.35 16.63
N THR A 311 8.25 2.17 15.94
CA THR A 311 9.44 2.81 16.53
C THR A 311 8.98 3.81 17.60
N THR A 312 8.55 3.27 18.73
CA THR A 312 8.16 4.00 19.92
C THR A 312 9.44 4.35 20.64
N ILE A 313 9.85 5.60 20.51
CA ILE A 313 10.98 6.13 21.27
C ILE A 313 10.41 6.48 22.65
N ALA A 314 10.44 5.51 23.55
CA ALA A 314 9.99 5.71 24.92
C ALA A 314 11.01 6.58 25.67
N ARG A 315 10.56 7.68 26.29
CA ARG A 315 11.31 8.54 27.24
C ARG A 315 12.81 8.70 26.91
N CYS A 316 13.14 9.43 25.83
CA CYS A 316 14.52 9.86 25.61
C CYS A 316 14.84 11.10 26.47
N ARG A 317 15.93 11.09 27.25
CA ARG A 317 16.39 12.27 28.03
C ARG A 317 16.62 13.51 27.15
N ALA A 318 16.98 13.31 25.89
CA ALA A 318 17.13 14.37 24.88
C ALA A 318 15.87 15.21 24.66
N TRP A 319 14.70 14.59 24.85
CA TRP A 319 13.40 15.25 24.69
C TRP A 319 13.07 16.17 25.86
N GLN A 320 13.45 15.80 27.07
CA GLN A 320 13.23 16.64 28.26
C GLN A 320 14.00 17.97 28.16
N ALA A 321 15.05 18.01 27.34
CA ALA A 321 15.82 19.20 27.02
C ALA A 321 15.30 19.99 25.80
N TRP A 322 14.35 19.44 25.02
CA TRP A 322 13.74 20.13 23.88
C TRP A 322 12.58 21.00 24.39
N ASP A 323 12.76 22.32 24.35
CA ASP A 323 11.72 23.26 24.78
C ASP A 323 10.53 23.26 23.80
N LEU A 324 9.47 22.53 24.18
CA LEU A 324 8.18 22.46 23.49
C LEU A 324 7.48 23.83 23.40
N SER A 325 7.85 24.82 24.21
CA SER A 325 7.24 26.15 24.19
C SER A 325 7.54 26.90 22.89
N ALA A 326 8.72 26.70 22.29
CA ALA A 326 9.13 27.31 21.03
C ALA A 326 8.38 26.77 19.80
N SER A 327 7.79 25.57 19.91
CA SER A 327 7.03 24.90 18.83
C SER A 327 5.51 25.09 18.96
N ARG A 328 4.96 25.29 20.17
CA ARG A 328 3.57 25.70 20.40
C ARG A 328 3.23 27.03 19.69
N SER A 329 4.17 27.98 19.66
CA SER A 329 4.03 29.27 18.98
C SER A 329 3.90 29.16 17.45
N ARG A 330 4.38 28.06 16.85
CA ARG A 330 4.26 27.81 15.39
C ARG A 330 3.07 26.94 15.03
N ALA A 331 2.64 26.04 15.92
CA ALA A 331 1.49 25.16 15.70
C ALA A 331 0.13 25.87 15.85
N LEU A 332 0.07 26.96 16.63
CA LEU A 332 -1.16 27.74 16.85
C LEU A 332 -1.40 28.86 15.84
N ALA A 333 -0.47 29.11 14.92
CA ALA A 333 -0.68 30.05 13.81
C ALA A 333 -1.61 29.41 12.76
N ARG A 334 -2.92 29.35 13.05
CA ARG A 334 -3.93 29.19 12.00
C ARG A 334 -3.73 30.33 11.00
N PRO A 335 -3.62 30.08 9.69
CA PRO A 335 -3.75 31.16 8.73
C PRO A 335 -5.13 31.82 8.94
N PRO A 336 -5.24 33.16 8.87
CA PRO A 336 -6.53 33.82 9.00
C PRO A 336 -7.53 33.22 7.98
N PRO A 337 -8.82 33.08 8.33
CA PRO A 337 -9.81 32.59 7.39
C PRO A 337 -9.75 33.45 6.13
N ARG A 338 -9.66 32.79 4.96
CA ARG A 338 -9.71 33.48 3.67
C ARG A 338 -11.00 34.30 3.65
N SER A 339 -10.87 35.60 3.42
CA SER A 339 -11.99 36.48 3.15
C SER A 339 -12.81 35.87 2.00
N PRO A 340 -14.15 35.81 2.10
CA PRO A 340 -14.96 35.35 0.99
C PRO A 340 -14.68 36.21 -0.25
N PRO A 341 -14.72 35.64 -1.46
CA PRO A 341 -14.49 36.41 -2.67
C PRO A 341 -15.47 37.59 -2.71
N ARG A 342 -14.95 38.79 -2.92
CA ARG A 342 -15.77 39.98 -3.19
C ARG A 342 -16.67 39.64 -4.36
N GLN A 343 -17.98 39.62 -4.14
CA GLN A 343 -18.94 39.66 -5.23
C GLN A 343 -18.63 40.92 -6.05
N ALA A 344 -18.26 40.71 -7.31
CA ALA A 344 -18.24 41.80 -8.27
C ALA A 344 -19.67 42.33 -8.37
N ALA A 345 -19.88 43.55 -7.89
CA ALA A 345 -21.08 44.30 -8.19
C ALA A 345 -21.13 44.51 -9.70
N MET A 346 -22.04 43.81 -10.37
CA MET A 346 -22.51 44.22 -11.70
C MET A 346 -23.25 45.54 -11.51
N SER A 347 -22.59 46.64 -11.85
CA SER A 347 -23.25 47.91 -12.10
C SER A 347 -24.08 47.77 -13.37
N TRP A 348 -25.40 47.81 -13.22
CA TRP A 348 -26.31 48.13 -14.30
C TRP A 348 -26.23 49.64 -14.57
N VAL A 349 -25.65 50.01 -15.71
CA VAL A 349 -26.10 51.12 -16.58
C VAL A 349 -25.84 50.70 -18.01
#